data_AF-A0A2U3KCX4-F1
#
_entry.id   AF-A0A2U3KCX4-F1
#
_cell.length_a   1.000
_cell.length_b   1.000
_cell.length_c   1.000
_cell.angle_alpha   90.00
_cell.angle_beta   90.00
_cell.angle_gamma   90.00
#
_symmetry.space_group_name_H-M   'P 1'
#
loop_
_entity.id
_entity.type
_entity.pdbx_description
1 polymer ?
#
loop_
_entity_poly.entity_id
_entity_poly.type
_entity_poly.pdbx_seq_one_letter_code
_entity_poly.pdbx_strand_id
1 'polypeptide(L)'
;MAGYLDHYGAGVDRRLKIIKIVAISVAVLLVATGISLFVFHDYRQEQQVKRFFALLERHDYQAAYELWVRTETDRRGYPFASFLQDWGPESDHRSVADFRIAKSRSCGSGVILTVDFSGGKEEKLWVERNNLTIGFSPLPGCPPPR
;
A
#
# COMPACT_ATOMS: atom_id res chain seq x y z
N MET A 1 5.28 46.44 -50.58
CA MET A 1 6.13 45.76 -49.58
C MET A 1 5.26 45.37 -48.39
N ALA A 2 4.59 44.22 -48.43
CA ALA A 2 3.66 43.78 -47.38
C ALA A 2 4.17 42.55 -46.59
N GLY A 3 5.07 41.75 -47.16
CA GLY A 3 5.46 40.45 -46.57
C GLY A 3 6.50 40.49 -45.43
N TYR A 4 7.07 41.64 -45.08
CA TYR A 4 8.10 41.71 -44.02
C TYR A 4 7.49 41.73 -42.60
N LEU A 5 6.26 42.20 -42.46
CA LEU A 5 5.56 42.27 -41.16
C LEU A 5 4.91 40.93 -40.78
N ASP A 6 4.40 40.18 -41.77
CA ASP A 6 3.79 38.86 -41.54
C ASP A 6 4.81 37.83 -41.01
N HIS A 7 6.07 37.95 -41.44
CA HIS A 7 7.15 37.06 -41.02
C HIS A 7 7.63 37.31 -39.58
N TYR A 8 7.41 38.50 -39.04
CA TYR A 8 7.87 38.89 -37.70
C TYR A 8 6.96 38.31 -36.60
N GLY A 9 5.66 38.12 -36.86
CA GLY A 9 4.69 37.51 -35.93
C GLY A 9 4.74 35.98 -35.90
N ALA A 10 4.95 35.34 -37.06
CA ALA A 10 4.86 33.88 -37.20
C ALA A 10 5.85 33.09 -36.33
N GLY A 11 7.06 33.63 -36.10
CA GLY A 11 8.07 33.00 -35.23
C GLY A 11 7.73 33.09 -33.74
N VAL A 12 7.10 34.19 -33.32
CA VAL A 12 6.70 34.44 -31.93
C VAL A 12 5.47 33.59 -31.58
N ASP A 13 4.51 33.48 -32.50
CA ASP A 13 3.32 32.63 -32.34
C ASP A 13 3.67 31.14 -32.25
N ARG A 14 4.66 30.68 -33.03
CA ARG A 14 5.12 29.29 -32.97
C ARG A 14 5.81 28.97 -31.65
N ARG A 15 6.61 29.91 -31.12
CA ARG A 15 7.25 29.76 -29.80
C ARG A 15 6.22 29.79 -28.67
N LEU A 16 5.25 30.70 -28.70
CA LEU A 16 4.14 30.75 -27.74
C LEU A 16 3.31 29.47 -27.74
N LYS A 17 3.01 28.90 -28.92
CA LYS A 17 2.31 27.60 -29.02
C LYS A 17 3.12 26.47 -28.41
N ILE A 18 4.44 26.39 -28.70
CA ILE A 18 5.32 25.38 -28.11
C ILE A 18 5.42 25.55 -26.60
N ILE A 19 5.63 26.77 -26.10
CA ILE A 19 5.71 27.05 -24.66
C ILE A 19 4.39 26.69 -23.97
N LYS A 20 3.24 27.00 -24.58
CA LYS A 20 1.93 26.63 -24.03
C LYS A 20 1.74 25.11 -23.99
N ILE A 21 2.11 24.40 -25.05
CA ILE A 21 2.04 22.92 -25.09
C ILE A 21 2.96 22.30 -24.04
N VAL A 22 4.19 22.79 -23.92
CA VAL A 22 5.16 22.31 -22.93
C VAL A 22 4.69 22.63 -21.51
N ALA A 23 4.18 23.83 -21.26
CA ALA A 23 3.65 24.21 -19.95
C ALA A 23 2.45 23.33 -19.56
N ILE A 24 1.53 23.07 -20.49
CA ILE A 24 0.39 22.17 -20.25
C ILE A 24 0.87 20.74 -20.03
N SER A 25 1.82 20.25 -20.83
CA SER A 25 2.31 18.87 -20.68
C SER A 25 3.02 18.68 -19.34
N VAL A 26 3.84 19.65 -18.91
CA VAL A 26 4.49 19.63 -17.59
C VAL A 26 3.44 19.68 -16.47
N ALA A 27 2.44 20.55 -16.58
CA ALA A 27 1.38 20.63 -15.58
C ALA A 27 0.60 19.31 -15.45
N VAL A 28 0.23 18.67 -16.57
CA VAL A 28 -0.43 17.36 -16.58
C VAL A 28 0.47 16.29 -15.95
N LEU A 29 1.76 16.30 -16.25
CA LEU A 29 2.72 15.31 -15.76
C LEU A 29 2.91 15.44 -14.23
N LEU A 30 2.95 16.67 -13.70
CA LEU A 30 3.00 16.90 -12.26
C LEU A 30 1.74 16.40 -11.55
N VAL A 31 0.56 16.67 -12.10
CA VAL A 31 -0.71 16.19 -11.53
C VAL A 31 -0.78 14.66 -11.57
N ALA A 32 -0.44 14.05 -12.70
CA ALA A 32 -0.43 12.59 -12.84
C ALA A 32 0.56 11.93 -11.88
N THR A 33 1.74 12.53 -11.70
CA THR A 33 2.75 12.03 -10.75
C THR A 33 2.25 12.15 -9.31
N GLY A 34 1.65 13.29 -8.93
CA GLY A 34 1.11 13.49 -7.59
C GLY A 34 0.00 12.50 -7.24
N ILE A 35 -0.94 12.27 -8.16
CA ILE A 35 -2.00 11.27 -7.98
C ILE A 35 -1.40 9.86 -7.86
N SER A 36 -0.43 9.53 -8.72
CA SER A 36 0.22 8.22 -8.68
C SER A 36 0.91 8.01 -7.34
N LEU A 37 1.70 8.98 -6.86
CA LEU A 37 2.38 8.86 -5.57
C LEU A 37 1.39 8.70 -4.42
N PHE A 38 0.25 9.39 -4.45
CA PHE A 38 -0.79 9.25 -3.43
C PHE A 38 -1.41 7.85 -3.44
N VAL A 39 -1.78 7.33 -4.61
CA VAL A 39 -2.42 6.01 -4.75
C VAL A 39 -1.44 4.88 -4.42
N PHE A 40 -0.18 4.99 -4.87
CA PHE A 40 0.84 3.97 -4.63
C PHE A 40 1.50 4.06 -3.25
N HIS A 41 1.12 5.04 -2.41
CA HIS A 41 1.76 5.24 -1.11
C HIS A 41 1.59 4.02 -0.17
N ASP A 42 0.39 3.42 -0.14
CA ASP A 42 0.04 2.30 0.75
C ASP A 42 0.01 0.94 0.03
N TYR A 43 0.30 0.95 -1.27
CA TYR A 43 0.23 -0.24 -2.12
C TYR A 43 1.16 -1.36 -1.65
N ARG A 44 2.35 -1.00 -1.14
CA ARG A 44 3.34 -1.99 -0.68
C ARG A 44 2.83 -2.77 0.55
N GLN A 45 2.14 -2.10 1.45
CA GLN A 45 1.63 -2.64 2.70
C GLN A 45 0.42 -3.54 2.42
N GLU A 46 -0.50 -3.08 1.59
CA GLU A 46 -1.63 -3.90 1.13
C GLU A 46 -1.16 -5.15 0.38
N GLN A 47 -0.17 -5.01 -0.51
CA GLN A 47 0.38 -6.15 -1.26
C GLN A 47 1.05 -7.17 -0.34
N GLN A 48 1.69 -6.73 0.74
CA GLN A 48 2.32 -7.61 1.71
C GLN A 48 1.27 -8.44 2.49
N VAL A 49 0.16 -7.81 2.90
CA VAL A 49 -0.97 -8.51 3.52
C VAL A 49 -1.61 -9.52 2.56
N LYS A 50 -1.81 -9.12 1.29
CA LYS A 50 -2.32 -10.04 0.26
C LYS A 50 -1.39 -11.23 0.07
N ARG A 51 -0.07 -11.00 0.06
CA ARG A 51 0.94 -12.08 -0.03
C ARG A 51 0.85 -13.02 1.16
N PHE A 52 0.72 -12.49 2.37
CA PHE A 52 0.56 -13.28 3.59
C PHE A 52 -0.65 -14.22 3.49
N PHE A 53 -1.83 -13.68 3.16
CA PHE A 53 -3.03 -14.52 3.02
C PHE A 53 -2.96 -15.50 1.86
N ALA A 54 -2.31 -15.14 0.74
CA ALA A 54 -2.06 -16.07 -0.36
C ALA A 54 -1.14 -17.25 0.04
N LEU A 55 -0.20 -17.05 0.97
CA LEU A 55 0.62 -18.12 1.52
C LEU A 55 -0.19 -19.03 2.45
N LEU A 56 -1.05 -18.44 3.29
CA LEU A 56 -1.95 -19.19 4.15
C LEU A 56 -2.94 -20.06 3.36
N GLU A 57 -3.48 -19.52 2.26
CA GLU A 57 -4.36 -20.26 1.34
C GLU A 57 -3.65 -21.46 0.69
N ARG A 58 -2.35 -21.33 0.42
CA ARG A 58 -1.50 -22.42 -0.12
C ARG A 58 -1.02 -23.40 0.95
N HIS A 59 -1.45 -23.23 2.21
CA HIS A 59 -0.94 -23.96 3.37
C HIS A 59 0.57 -23.81 3.61
N ASP A 60 1.19 -22.75 3.07
CA ASP A 60 2.60 -22.43 3.29
C ASP A 60 2.76 -21.56 4.54
N TYR A 61 2.49 -22.18 5.70
CA TYR A 61 2.54 -21.51 6.99
C TYR A 61 3.95 -21.06 7.38
N GLN A 62 4.98 -21.76 6.91
CA GLN A 62 6.37 -21.40 7.20
C GLN A 62 6.75 -20.09 6.51
N ALA A 63 6.46 -19.96 5.21
CA ALA A 63 6.72 -18.71 4.50
C ALA A 63 5.84 -17.56 5.04
N ALA A 64 4.61 -17.85 5.45
CA ALA A 64 3.74 -16.85 6.08
C ALA A 64 4.30 -16.36 7.42
N TYR A 65 4.86 -17.26 8.24
CA TYR A 65 5.48 -16.94 9.52
C TYR A 65 6.73 -16.08 9.38
N GLU A 66 7.54 -16.29 8.33
CA GLU A 66 8.70 -15.45 8.03
C GLU A 66 8.33 -13.99 7.69
N LEU A 67 7.09 -13.73 7.22
CA LEU A 67 6.60 -12.36 7.01
C LEU A 67 6.19 -11.68 8.33
N TRP A 68 5.85 -12.47 9.34
CA TRP A 68 5.43 -12.01 10.66
C TRP A 68 6.63 -11.75 11.58
N VAL A 69 7.67 -12.57 11.46
CA VAL A 69 8.76 -12.62 12.43
C VAL A 69 10.10 -12.41 11.73
N ARG A 70 10.79 -11.30 12.06
CA ARG A 70 12.06 -10.94 11.41
C ARG A 70 13.27 -11.28 12.25
N THR A 71 13.25 -10.93 13.53
CA THR A 71 14.40 -11.08 14.42
C THR A 71 14.23 -12.28 15.36
N GLU A 72 15.34 -12.75 15.94
CA GLU A 72 15.30 -13.85 16.92
C GLU A 72 14.55 -13.46 18.20
N THR A 73 14.52 -12.18 18.55
CA THR A 73 13.68 -11.65 19.63
C THR A 73 12.20 -11.80 19.31
N ASP A 74 11.80 -11.54 18.06
CA ASP A 74 10.41 -11.69 17.63
C ASP A 74 9.99 -13.18 17.66
N ARG A 75 10.87 -14.10 17.23
CA ARG A 75 10.62 -15.56 17.26
C ARG A 75 10.40 -16.09 18.67
N ARG A 76 11.10 -15.52 19.65
CA ARG A 76 10.92 -15.87 21.06
C ARG A 76 9.60 -15.33 21.62
N GLY A 77 9.17 -14.15 21.18
CA GLY A 77 7.91 -13.54 21.60
C GLY A 77 6.68 -14.17 20.96
N TYR A 78 6.80 -14.67 19.74
CA TYR A 78 5.71 -15.30 18.99
C TYR A 78 6.21 -16.52 18.23
N PRO A 79 6.27 -17.69 18.89
CA PRO A 79 6.80 -18.90 18.27
C PRO A 79 5.85 -19.45 17.20
N PHE A 80 6.40 -20.27 16.30
CA PHE A 80 5.63 -20.87 15.21
C PHE A 80 4.40 -21.68 15.67
N ALA A 81 4.47 -22.31 16.84
CA ALA A 81 3.33 -23.01 17.43
C ALA A 81 2.14 -22.08 17.74
N SER A 82 2.40 -20.87 18.26
CA SER A 82 1.36 -19.86 18.49
C SER A 82 0.82 -19.32 17.15
N PHE A 83 1.70 -19.12 16.17
CA PHE A 83 1.28 -18.76 14.81
C PHE A 83 0.32 -19.78 14.19
N LEU A 84 0.58 -21.07 14.37
CA LEU A 84 -0.34 -22.13 13.90
C LEU A 84 -1.66 -22.18 14.68
N GLN A 85 -1.70 -21.75 15.93
CA GLN A 85 -2.97 -21.63 16.65
C GLN A 85 -3.83 -20.49 16.08
N ASP A 86 -3.20 -19.36 15.75
CA ASP A 86 -3.90 -18.18 15.24
C ASP A 86 -4.25 -18.29 13.75
N TRP A 87 -3.38 -18.90 12.94
CA TRP A 87 -3.48 -18.88 11.47
C TRP A 87 -3.43 -20.26 10.81
N GLY A 88 -3.23 -21.32 11.59
CA GLY A 88 -3.07 -22.67 11.08
C GLY A 88 -4.39 -23.31 10.62
N PRO A 89 -4.36 -24.59 10.23
CA PRO A 89 -5.51 -25.28 9.66
C PRO A 89 -6.64 -25.49 10.66
N GLU A 90 -6.38 -25.43 11.97
CA GLU A 90 -7.40 -25.53 13.02
C GLU A 90 -7.87 -24.16 13.54
N SER A 91 -7.31 -23.08 13.00
CA SER A 91 -7.65 -21.73 13.43
C SER A 91 -9.07 -21.32 13.01
N ASP A 92 -9.61 -20.35 13.74
CA ASP A 92 -10.88 -19.70 13.46
C ASP A 92 -10.91 -18.95 12.10
N HIS A 93 -9.74 -18.79 11.47
CA HIS A 93 -9.53 -18.15 10.17
C HIS A 93 -9.36 -19.15 9.02
N ARG A 94 -9.76 -20.43 9.21
CA ARG A 94 -9.61 -21.53 8.25
C ARG A 94 -10.00 -21.19 6.79
N SER A 95 -11.00 -20.33 6.57
CA SER A 95 -11.37 -19.83 5.24
C SER A 95 -10.72 -18.48 4.94
N VAL A 96 -9.39 -18.50 4.81
CA VAL A 96 -8.62 -17.31 4.42
C VAL A 96 -8.93 -16.87 2.99
N ALA A 97 -9.50 -17.75 2.15
CA ALA A 97 -9.73 -17.53 0.72
C ALA A 97 -10.62 -16.30 0.40
N ASP A 98 -11.57 -15.95 1.27
CA ASP A 98 -12.51 -14.85 1.05
C ASP A 98 -12.16 -13.58 1.84
N PHE A 99 -10.88 -13.37 2.17
CA PHE A 99 -10.47 -12.16 2.88
C PHE A 99 -10.63 -10.91 2.00
N ARG A 100 -11.07 -9.80 2.60
CA ARG A 100 -11.07 -8.48 1.96
C ARG A 100 -10.44 -7.45 2.87
N ILE A 101 -9.55 -6.63 2.30
CA ILE A 101 -9.06 -5.43 3.00
C ILE A 101 -10.18 -4.39 2.98
N ALA A 102 -10.79 -4.13 4.13
CA ALA A 102 -11.90 -3.19 4.27
C ALA A 102 -11.43 -1.76 4.43
N LYS A 103 -10.37 -1.55 5.22
CA LYS A 103 -9.81 -0.24 5.52
C LYS A 103 -8.29 -0.32 5.65
N SER A 104 -7.58 0.65 5.07
CA SER A 104 -6.17 0.91 5.36
C SER A 104 -6.04 2.29 5.98
N ARG A 105 -5.32 2.39 7.09
CA ARG A 105 -5.05 3.66 7.78
C ARG A 105 -3.58 3.78 8.13
N SER A 106 -2.94 4.80 7.57
CA SER A 106 -1.58 5.20 7.94
C SER A 106 -1.54 5.74 9.37
N CYS A 107 -0.78 5.11 10.26
CA CYS A 107 -0.51 5.62 11.60
C CYS A 107 1.00 5.70 11.84
N GLY A 108 1.57 6.91 11.95
CA GLY A 108 2.99 7.08 12.30
C GLY A 108 3.93 6.30 11.37
N SER A 109 4.64 5.31 11.92
CA SER A 109 5.62 4.47 11.19
C SER A 109 5.00 3.32 10.38
N GLY A 110 3.71 3.03 10.57
CA GLY A 110 3.06 1.87 9.95
C GLY A 110 1.68 2.17 9.39
N VAL A 111 1.02 1.10 8.96
CA VAL A 111 -0.34 1.11 8.42
C VAL A 111 -1.14 0.05 9.17
N ILE A 112 -2.29 0.44 9.71
CA ILE A 112 -3.29 -0.50 10.22
C ILE A 112 -4.20 -0.89 9.06
N LEU A 113 -4.26 -2.17 8.75
CA LEU A 113 -5.17 -2.75 7.77
C LEU A 113 -6.25 -3.54 8.52
N THR A 114 -7.52 -3.20 8.29
CA THR A 114 -8.68 -3.98 8.73
C THR A 114 -9.03 -4.96 7.63
N VAL A 115 -8.98 -6.25 7.98
CA VAL A 115 -9.27 -7.37 7.09
C VAL A 115 -10.57 -8.01 7.54
N ASP A 116 -11.52 -8.08 6.64
CA ASP A 116 -12.80 -8.73 6.86
C ASP A 116 -12.74 -10.15 6.30
N PHE A 117 -13.22 -11.10 7.09
CA PHE A 117 -13.42 -12.48 6.66
C PHE A 117 -14.89 -12.77 6.40
N SER A 118 -15.16 -13.73 5.52
CA SER A 118 -16.49 -14.29 5.29
C SER A 118 -17.07 -14.79 6.62
N GLY A 119 -18.10 -14.11 7.14
CA GLY A 119 -18.67 -14.39 8.46
C GLY A 119 -18.70 -13.18 9.41
N GLY A 120 -18.24 -12.01 8.95
CA GLY A 120 -18.33 -10.75 9.72
C GLY A 120 -17.29 -10.62 10.83
N LYS A 121 -16.25 -11.48 10.80
CA LYS A 121 -15.07 -11.33 11.65
C LYS A 121 -14.14 -10.31 11.00
N GLU A 122 -13.75 -9.28 11.74
CA GLU A 122 -12.76 -8.29 11.31
C GLU A 122 -11.49 -8.46 12.14
N GLU A 123 -10.33 -8.51 11.49
CA GLU A 123 -9.03 -8.48 12.15
C GLU A 123 -8.22 -7.26 11.76
N LYS A 124 -7.47 -6.72 12.74
CA LYS A 124 -6.63 -5.54 12.52
C LYS A 124 -5.17 -5.94 12.50
N LEU A 125 -4.58 -5.88 11.32
CA LEU A 125 -3.15 -6.13 11.10
C LEU A 125 -2.40 -4.81 11.07
N TRP A 126 -1.23 -4.79 11.71
CA TRP A 126 -0.25 -3.73 11.57
C TRP A 126 0.81 -4.14 10.56
N VAL A 127 1.14 -3.23 9.65
CA VAL A 127 2.27 -3.39 8.73
C VAL A 127 3.20 -2.20 8.89
N GLU A 128 4.43 -2.47 9.31
CA GLU A 128 5.45 -1.45 9.50
C GLU A 128 6.00 -1.00 8.12
N ARG A 129 6.07 0.32 7.86
CA ARG A 129 6.42 0.82 6.50
C ARG A 129 7.87 0.52 6.12
N ASN A 130 8.78 0.55 7.09
CA ASN A 130 10.21 0.45 6.84
C ASN A 130 10.66 -0.97 6.46
N ASN A 131 10.06 -1.99 7.07
CA ASN A 131 10.49 -3.39 6.92
C ASN A 131 9.39 -4.31 6.39
N LEU A 132 8.15 -3.81 6.23
CA LEU A 132 6.98 -4.59 5.80
C LEU A 132 6.73 -5.83 6.67
N THR A 133 7.12 -5.78 7.94
CA THR A 133 6.81 -6.82 8.92
C THR A 133 5.34 -6.70 9.30
N ILE A 134 4.64 -7.83 9.30
CA ILE A 134 3.24 -7.93 9.68
C ILE A 134 3.16 -8.30 11.16
N GLY A 135 2.21 -7.71 11.88
CA GLY A 135 1.90 -8.09 13.24
C GLY A 135 0.45 -7.79 13.60
N PHE A 136 0.03 -8.21 14.80
CA PHE A 136 -1.23 -7.76 15.35
C PHE A 136 -1.17 -6.26 15.64
N SER A 137 -2.27 -5.55 15.37
CA SER A 137 -2.30 -4.13 15.66
C SER A 137 -2.27 -3.88 17.17
N PRO A 138 -1.25 -3.17 17.71
CA PRO A 138 -1.20 -2.85 19.13
C PRO A 138 -2.23 -1.78 19.54
N LEU A 139 -2.87 -1.13 18.55
CA LEU A 139 -3.77 0.00 18.74
C LEU A 139 -5.16 -0.32 18.20
N PRO A 140 -6.24 0.07 18.89
CA PRO A 140 -7.60 -0.09 18.38
C PRO A 140 -7.86 0.78 17.13
N GLY A 141 -7.04 1.82 16.91
CA GLY A 141 -7.05 2.71 15.75
C GLY A 141 -5.92 3.73 15.82
N CYS A 142 -5.72 4.53 14.76
CA CYS A 142 -4.70 5.59 14.81
C CYS A 142 -5.09 6.63 15.87
N PRO A 143 -4.18 7.02 16.78
CA PRO A 143 -4.40 8.19 17.62
C PRO A 143 -4.56 9.45 16.72
N PRO A 144 -5.39 10.42 17.12
CA PRO A 144 -5.54 11.66 16.38
C PRO A 144 -4.19 12.38 16.28
N PRO A 145 -3.91 13.09 15.16
CA PRO A 145 -2.73 13.93 15.07
C PRO A 145 -2.77 14.97 16.20
N ARG A 146 -1.69 15.06 16.98
CA ARG A 146 -1.52 16.08 18.01
C ARG A 146 -1.26 17.44 17.38
#